data_AF-S7SUQ8-F1
#
_entry.id   AF-S7SUQ8-F1
#
_cell.length_a   1.000
_cell.length_b   1.000
_cell.length_c   1.000
_cell.angle_alpha   90.00
_cell.angle_beta   90.00
_cell.angle_gamma   90.00
#
_symmetry.space_group_name_H-M   'P 1'
#
loop_
_entity.id
_entity.type
_entity.pdbx_description
1 polymer ?
#
loop_
_entity_poly.entity_id
_entity_poly.type
_entity_poly.pdbx_seq_one_letter_code
_entity_poly.pdbx_strand_id
1 'polypeptide(L)'
;MNVHSRIYLCGKEIRKVFASWQKEESVLSLASYIIRTMFIVIPGTAAIGMATCLVNGIRGAAFWWTLVATVLFGAMLGFVSATLNYRRFVAPIAVINEHLGKMTGGDLTVRIPLDRVQQLRPIAASLNDMANAWQSVMGQIQHHAEEVAQYSQQLAAVAEQTTKATEQIATTMETLAASAEEQADAVRTTAASVHDISQTLSDVAFHTKEVAHRAEKTSAKAEDGKQSIGQMSEQMQFIYDHVQTL
;
A
#
# COMPACT_ATOMS: atom_id res chain seq x y z
N MET A 1 -19.85 7.88 -8.50
CA MET A 1 -19.21 8.91 -9.35
C MET A 1 -17.71 8.90 -9.05
N ASN A 2 -16.88 8.48 -10.02
CA ASN A 2 -15.46 8.16 -9.80
C ASN A 2 -14.64 9.41 -9.44
N VAL A 3 -13.60 9.26 -8.58
CA VAL A 3 -12.72 10.36 -8.14
C VAL A 3 -12.10 11.10 -9.32
N HIS A 4 -11.75 10.37 -10.39
CA HIS A 4 -11.21 10.92 -11.63
C HIS A 4 -12.20 11.88 -12.35
N SER A 5 -13.50 11.58 -12.31
CA SER A 5 -14.54 12.43 -12.90
C SER A 5 -14.74 13.72 -12.11
N ARG A 6 -14.62 13.67 -10.77
CA ARG A 6 -14.71 14.86 -9.91
C ARG A 6 -13.52 15.81 -10.09
N ILE A 7 -12.31 15.29 -10.28
CA ILE A 7 -11.11 16.11 -10.54
C ILE A 7 -11.23 16.81 -11.91
N TYR A 8 -11.71 16.09 -12.93
CA TYR A 8 -11.93 16.65 -14.27
C TYR A 8 -12.98 17.77 -14.29
N LEU A 9 -14.09 17.57 -13.57
CA LEU A 9 -15.15 18.58 -13.40
C LEU A 9 -14.64 19.82 -12.66
N CYS A 10 -13.85 19.65 -11.60
CA CYS A 10 -13.22 20.75 -10.87
C CYS A 10 -12.30 21.59 -11.78
N GLY A 11 -11.44 20.93 -12.57
CA GLY A 11 -10.55 21.62 -13.52
C GLY A 11 -11.29 22.34 -14.66
N LYS A 12 -12.51 21.92 -15.00
CA LYS A 12 -13.35 22.59 -16.01
C LYS A 12 -14.01 23.85 -15.47
N GLU A 13 -14.50 23.81 -14.23
CA GLU A 13 -15.12 24.98 -13.57
C GLU A 13 -14.07 26.04 -13.22
N ILE A 14 -12.87 25.65 -12.76
CA ILE A 14 -11.74 26.58 -12.55
C ILE A 14 -11.36 27.28 -13.85
N ARG A 15 -11.31 26.56 -14.98
CA ARG A 15 -11.02 27.15 -16.30
C ARG A 15 -12.07 28.14 -16.76
N LYS A 16 -13.35 27.87 -16.52
CA LYS A 16 -14.44 28.79 -16.85
C LYS A 16 -14.37 30.07 -16.04
N VAL A 17 -14.13 29.93 -14.72
CA VAL A 17 -13.93 31.06 -13.82
C VAL A 17 -12.75 31.89 -14.31
N PHE A 18 -11.59 31.29 -14.56
CA PHE A 18 -10.42 31.99 -15.12
C PHE A 18 -10.70 32.68 -16.46
N ALA A 19 -11.44 32.03 -17.37
CA ALA A 19 -11.82 32.63 -18.63
C ALA A 19 -12.75 33.85 -18.44
N SER A 20 -13.62 33.86 -17.42
CA SER A 20 -14.40 35.05 -17.07
C SER A 20 -13.55 36.16 -16.48
N TRP A 21 -12.56 35.85 -15.62
CA TRP A 21 -11.60 36.84 -15.10
C TRP A 21 -10.78 37.47 -16.22
N GLN A 22 -10.30 36.68 -17.17
CA GLN A 22 -9.48 37.14 -18.30
C GLN A 22 -10.26 38.04 -19.28
N LYS A 23 -11.57 37.78 -19.45
CA LYS A 23 -12.46 38.62 -20.26
C LYS A 23 -12.74 39.97 -19.58
N GLU A 24 -12.77 40.00 -18.26
CA GLU A 24 -12.97 41.21 -17.44
C GLU A 24 -11.66 42.01 -17.22
N GLU A 25 -10.50 41.36 -17.32
CA GLU A 25 -9.17 41.99 -17.26
C GLU A 25 -8.83 42.80 -18.54
N SER A 26 -9.44 42.45 -19.69
CA SER A 26 -9.35 43.24 -20.94
C SER A 26 -9.89 44.68 -20.79
N VAL A 27 -10.61 44.96 -19.71
CA VAL A 27 -11.25 46.23 -19.38
C VAL A 27 -10.34 47.17 -18.55
N LEU A 28 -9.16 46.69 -18.12
CA LEU A 28 -8.16 47.45 -17.35
C LEU A 28 -6.98 47.97 -18.21
N SER A 29 -7.28 48.42 -19.43
CA SER A 29 -6.34 49.28 -20.17
C SER A 29 -6.01 50.52 -19.34
N LEU A 30 -4.76 50.99 -19.37
CA LEU A 30 -4.32 52.24 -18.74
C LEU A 30 -5.30 53.39 -19.04
N ALA A 31 -5.80 53.46 -20.28
CA ALA A 31 -6.77 54.47 -20.70
C ALA A 31 -8.10 54.36 -19.93
N SER A 32 -8.63 53.14 -19.75
CA SER A 32 -9.86 52.87 -18.99
C SER A 32 -9.72 53.27 -17.52
N TYR A 33 -8.58 52.94 -16.90
CA TYR A 33 -8.30 53.32 -15.51
C TYR A 33 -8.17 54.84 -15.33
N ILE A 34 -7.48 55.52 -16.25
CA ILE A 34 -7.34 56.98 -16.24
C ILE A 34 -8.72 57.64 -16.44
N ILE A 35 -9.53 57.17 -17.39
CA ILE A 35 -10.87 57.73 -17.63
C ILE A 35 -11.75 57.58 -16.39
N ARG A 36 -11.76 56.40 -15.76
CA ARG A 36 -12.57 56.13 -14.56
C ARG A 36 -12.16 56.98 -13.36
N THR A 37 -10.87 57.25 -13.19
CA THR A 37 -10.36 58.13 -12.13
C THR A 37 -10.61 59.60 -12.45
N MET A 38 -10.43 60.03 -13.70
CA MET A 38 -10.75 61.40 -14.16
C MET A 38 -12.22 61.76 -13.99
N PHE A 39 -13.13 60.81 -14.20
CA PHE A 39 -14.57 61.02 -13.99
C PHE A 39 -14.90 61.40 -12.53
N ILE A 40 -14.07 61.01 -11.56
CA ILE A 40 -14.22 61.37 -10.14
C ILE A 40 -13.46 62.66 -9.81
N VAL A 41 -12.24 62.83 -10.34
CA VAL A 41 -11.37 63.97 -10.02
C VAL A 41 -11.88 65.29 -10.60
N ILE A 42 -12.40 65.29 -11.84
CA ILE A 42 -12.82 66.53 -12.52
C ILE A 42 -14.02 67.19 -11.81
N PRO A 43 -15.13 66.48 -11.48
CA PRO A 43 -16.23 67.09 -10.72
C PRO A 43 -15.81 67.54 -9.33
N GLY A 44 -14.97 66.76 -8.64
CA GLY A 44 -14.48 67.11 -7.30
C GLY A 44 -13.65 68.40 -7.30
N THR A 45 -12.72 68.52 -8.24
CA THR A 45 -11.87 69.72 -8.38
C THR A 45 -12.67 70.94 -8.84
N ALA A 46 -13.69 70.76 -9.69
CA ALA A 46 -14.62 71.80 -10.08
C ALA A 46 -15.48 72.29 -8.89
N ALA A 47 -15.97 71.38 -8.05
CA ALA A 47 -16.73 71.72 -6.85
C ALA A 47 -15.87 72.49 -5.83
N ILE A 48 -14.63 72.04 -5.61
CA ILE A 48 -13.66 72.75 -4.74
C ILE A 48 -13.36 74.14 -5.29
N GLY A 49 -13.11 74.26 -6.61
CA GLY A 49 -12.89 75.54 -7.27
C GLY A 49 -14.09 76.48 -7.13
N MET A 50 -15.30 75.98 -7.34
CA MET A 50 -16.54 76.75 -7.19
C MET A 50 -16.73 77.24 -5.75
N ALA A 51 -16.54 76.36 -4.75
CA ALA A 51 -16.61 76.73 -3.35
C ALA A 51 -15.58 77.81 -2.97
N THR A 52 -14.35 77.67 -3.46
CA THR A 52 -13.27 78.66 -3.21
C THR A 52 -13.63 80.03 -3.79
N CYS A 53 -14.23 80.08 -4.97
CA CYS A 53 -14.65 81.32 -5.59
C CYS A 53 -15.81 82.00 -4.83
N LEU A 54 -16.77 81.21 -4.34
CA LEU A 54 -17.92 81.71 -3.57
C LEU A 54 -17.48 82.30 -2.22
N VAL A 55 -16.60 81.60 -1.48
CA VAL A 55 -16.11 82.03 -0.17
C VAL A 55 -15.29 83.32 -0.24
N ASN A 56 -14.49 83.48 -1.30
CA ASN A 56 -13.63 84.66 -1.48
C ASN A 56 -14.33 85.82 -2.22
N GLY A 57 -15.61 85.68 -2.58
CA GLY A 57 -16.37 86.72 -3.29
C GLY A 57 -15.83 87.08 -4.68
N ILE A 58 -15.12 86.15 -5.34
CA ILE A 58 -14.51 86.37 -6.67
C ILE A 58 -15.64 86.40 -7.72
N ARG A 59 -15.74 87.49 -8.48
CA ARG A 59 -16.79 87.71 -9.50
C ARG A 59 -16.21 88.10 -10.87
N GLY A 60 -17.03 88.02 -11.91
CA GLY A 60 -16.66 88.43 -13.28
C GLY A 60 -15.65 87.49 -13.95
N ALA A 61 -14.75 88.03 -14.77
CA ALA A 61 -13.77 87.23 -15.52
C ALA A 61 -12.81 86.44 -14.61
N ALA A 62 -12.49 86.97 -13.42
CA ALA A 62 -11.60 86.32 -12.46
C ALA A 62 -12.16 84.97 -11.97
N PHE A 63 -13.49 84.85 -11.81
CA PHE A 63 -14.16 83.61 -11.40
C PHE A 63 -13.89 82.46 -12.37
N TRP A 64 -14.03 82.74 -13.68
CA TRP A 64 -13.84 81.73 -14.72
C TRP A 64 -12.38 81.31 -14.83
N TRP A 65 -11.43 82.25 -14.70
CA TRP A 65 -10.00 81.93 -14.72
C TRP A 65 -9.57 81.07 -13.53
N THR A 66 -10.03 81.37 -12.32
CA THR A 66 -9.70 80.58 -11.14
C THR A 66 -10.32 79.17 -11.21
N LEU A 67 -11.58 79.06 -11.65
CA LEU A 67 -12.24 77.76 -11.81
C LEU A 67 -11.51 76.87 -12.82
N VAL A 68 -11.19 77.42 -13.99
CA VAL A 68 -10.46 76.69 -15.04
C VAL A 68 -9.07 76.29 -14.55
N ALA A 69 -8.34 77.20 -13.88
CA ALA A 69 -7.02 76.90 -13.34
C ALA A 69 -7.05 75.75 -12.31
N THR A 70 -8.01 75.75 -11.38
CA THR A 70 -8.15 74.68 -10.38
C THR A 70 -8.49 73.34 -11.01
N VAL A 71 -9.41 73.31 -11.99
CA VAL A 71 -9.78 72.08 -12.69
C VAL A 71 -8.62 71.54 -13.51
N LEU A 72 -7.90 72.38 -14.25
CA LEU A 72 -6.73 71.97 -15.04
C LEU A 72 -5.61 71.42 -14.16
N PHE A 73 -5.31 72.07 -13.04
CA PHE A 73 -4.29 71.61 -12.10
C PHE A 73 -4.69 70.28 -11.45
N GLY A 74 -5.96 70.16 -11.03
CA GLY A 74 -6.51 68.93 -10.47
C GLY A 74 -6.50 67.77 -11.46
N ALA A 75 -6.88 68.03 -12.72
CA ALA A 75 -6.83 67.04 -13.80
C ALA A 75 -5.39 66.60 -14.10
N MET A 76 -4.43 67.54 -14.15
CA MET A 76 -3.01 67.24 -14.33
C MET A 76 -2.48 66.33 -13.21
N LEU A 77 -2.70 66.69 -11.94
CA LEU A 77 -2.27 65.88 -10.80
C LEU A 77 -2.94 64.51 -10.77
N GLY A 78 -4.25 64.45 -11.03
CA GLY A 78 -4.97 63.19 -11.08
C GLY A 78 -4.48 62.30 -12.22
N PHE A 79 -4.15 62.85 -13.39
CA PHE A 79 -3.60 62.09 -14.52
C PHE A 79 -2.24 61.49 -14.19
N VAL A 80 -1.33 62.27 -13.59
CA VAL A 80 -0.02 61.80 -13.14
C VAL A 80 -0.18 60.72 -12.07
N SER A 81 -1.01 60.95 -11.05
CA SER A 81 -1.28 59.99 -9.97
C SER A 81 -1.88 58.68 -10.49
N ALA A 82 -2.88 58.75 -11.38
CA ALA A 82 -3.51 57.58 -11.97
C ALA A 82 -2.50 56.74 -12.78
N THR A 83 -1.64 57.41 -13.55
CA THR A 83 -0.60 56.73 -14.35
C THR A 83 0.43 56.03 -13.45
N LEU A 84 0.89 56.69 -12.38
CA LEU A 84 1.84 56.11 -11.44
C LEU A 84 1.23 54.92 -10.68
N ASN A 85 -0.01 55.05 -10.18
CA ASN A 85 -0.70 53.98 -9.46
C ASN A 85 -0.96 52.77 -10.36
N TYR A 86 -1.37 53.00 -11.61
CA TYR A 86 -1.57 51.91 -12.57
C TYR A 86 -0.28 51.10 -12.78
N ARG A 87 0.84 51.78 -13.04
CA ARG A 87 2.13 51.12 -13.26
C ARG A 87 2.68 50.43 -12.01
N ARG A 88 2.37 50.97 -10.84
CA ARG A 88 2.88 50.49 -9.55
C ARG A 88 2.10 49.31 -8.98
N PHE A 89 0.80 49.23 -9.26
CA PHE A 89 -0.08 48.20 -8.67
C PHE A 89 -0.87 47.41 -9.71
N VAL A 90 -1.61 48.09 -10.60
CA VAL A 90 -2.58 47.41 -11.50
C VAL A 90 -1.86 46.51 -12.51
N ALA A 91 -0.85 47.02 -13.21
CA ALA A 91 -0.11 46.23 -14.21
C ALA A 91 0.66 45.04 -13.58
N PRO A 92 1.38 45.20 -12.45
CA PRO A 92 1.95 44.08 -11.70
C PRO A 92 0.98 42.99 -11.28
N ILE A 93 -0.25 43.35 -10.87
CA ILE A 93 -1.27 42.37 -10.46
C ILE A 93 -1.67 41.47 -11.64
N ALA A 94 -1.83 42.04 -12.84
CA ALA A 94 -2.13 41.25 -14.03
C ALA A 94 -1.02 40.22 -14.33
N VAL A 95 0.25 40.59 -14.15
CA VAL A 95 1.38 39.65 -14.30
C VAL A 95 1.30 38.52 -13.27
N ILE A 96 0.99 38.83 -12.02
CA ILE A 96 0.82 37.83 -10.96
C ILE A 96 -0.35 36.88 -11.32
N ASN A 97 -1.50 37.42 -11.72
CA ASN A 97 -2.68 36.63 -12.10
C ASN A 97 -2.39 35.68 -13.26
N GLU A 98 -1.67 36.14 -14.30
CA GLU A 98 -1.31 35.30 -15.44
C GLU A 98 -0.50 34.07 -15.01
N HIS A 99 0.52 34.27 -14.19
CA HIS A 99 1.39 33.19 -13.72
C HIS A 99 0.66 32.28 -12.72
N LEU A 100 -0.15 32.85 -11.84
CA LEU A 100 -0.97 32.09 -10.91
C LEU A 100 -2.02 31.24 -11.65
N GLY A 101 -2.55 31.73 -12.77
CA GLY A 101 -3.40 30.96 -13.68
C GLY A 101 -2.70 29.74 -14.27
N LYS A 102 -1.43 29.87 -14.66
CA LYS A 102 -0.61 28.73 -15.11
C LYS A 102 -0.34 27.73 -13.99
N MET A 103 0.01 28.22 -12.79
CA MET A 103 0.23 27.38 -11.60
C MET A 103 -1.03 26.58 -11.20
N THR A 104 -2.19 27.24 -11.15
CA THR A 104 -3.48 26.58 -10.88
C THR A 104 -3.94 25.67 -12.01
N GLY A 105 -3.48 25.92 -13.24
CA GLY A 105 -3.60 25.02 -14.38
C GLY A 105 -2.72 23.77 -14.32
N GLY A 106 -1.86 23.65 -13.30
CA GLY A 106 -0.99 22.49 -13.08
C GLY A 106 0.46 22.70 -13.50
N ASP A 107 0.80 23.83 -14.12
CA ASP A 107 2.18 24.17 -14.47
C ASP A 107 2.88 24.82 -13.27
N LEU A 108 3.46 23.99 -12.41
CA LEU A 108 4.26 24.44 -11.27
C LEU A 108 5.72 24.74 -11.64
N THR A 109 6.06 24.83 -12.93
CA THR A 109 7.43 25.19 -13.37
C THR A 109 7.58 26.70 -13.60
N VAL A 110 6.49 27.40 -13.87
CA VAL A 110 6.50 28.85 -14.05
C VAL A 110 6.76 29.60 -12.74
N ARG A 111 7.47 30.73 -12.83
CA ARG A 111 7.73 31.61 -11.69
C ARG A 111 7.38 33.04 -12.05
N ILE A 112 6.85 33.78 -11.08
CA ILE A 112 6.54 35.20 -11.25
C ILE A 112 7.86 35.97 -11.26
N PRO A 113 8.15 36.76 -12.32
CA PRO A 113 9.35 37.58 -12.41
C PRO A 113 9.31 38.73 -11.40
N LEU A 114 10.21 38.69 -10.41
CA LEU A 114 10.22 39.64 -9.27
C LEU A 114 10.53 41.08 -9.71
N ASP A 115 11.30 41.26 -10.78
CA ASP A 115 11.63 42.55 -11.39
C ASP A 115 10.40 43.25 -11.98
N ARG A 116 9.37 42.50 -12.40
CA ARG A 116 8.16 43.06 -13.05
C ARG A 116 7.07 43.49 -12.08
N VAL A 117 7.18 43.15 -10.80
CA VAL A 117 6.12 43.37 -9.81
C VAL A 117 6.44 44.42 -8.75
N GLN A 118 7.65 44.99 -8.77
CA GLN A 118 8.11 46.11 -7.93
C GLN A 118 7.68 46.04 -6.45
N GLN A 119 6.57 46.69 -6.07
CA GLN A 119 6.06 46.75 -4.69
C GLN A 119 5.46 45.42 -4.23
N LEU A 120 4.95 44.61 -5.16
CA LEU A 120 4.34 43.31 -4.89
C LEU A 120 5.38 42.18 -4.93
N ARG A 121 6.68 42.50 -4.93
CA ARG A 121 7.79 41.53 -4.86
C ARG A 121 7.63 40.53 -3.72
N PRO A 122 7.28 40.91 -2.48
CA PRO A 122 7.10 39.94 -1.40
C PRO A 122 6.00 38.92 -1.70
N ILE A 123 4.88 39.35 -2.29
CA ILE A 123 3.77 38.47 -2.65
C ILE A 123 4.22 37.48 -3.75
N ALA A 124 4.86 37.99 -4.80
CA ALA A 124 5.38 37.15 -5.87
C ALA A 124 6.43 36.14 -5.38
N ALA A 125 7.29 36.54 -4.45
CA ALA A 125 8.26 35.64 -3.82
C ALA A 125 7.55 34.52 -3.04
N SER A 126 6.60 34.85 -2.18
CA SER A 126 5.83 33.83 -1.43
C SER A 126 5.05 32.88 -2.35
N LEU A 127 4.50 33.36 -3.47
CA LEU A 127 3.85 32.51 -4.46
C LEU A 127 4.83 31.58 -5.18
N ASN A 128 6.04 32.05 -5.48
CA ASN A 128 7.11 31.22 -6.04
C ASN A 128 7.57 30.16 -5.05
N ASP A 129 7.71 30.50 -3.76
CA ASP A 129 8.07 29.55 -2.71
C ASP A 129 6.98 28.49 -2.52
N MET A 130 5.71 28.89 -2.57
CA MET A 130 4.58 27.96 -2.59
C MET A 130 4.66 27.01 -3.80
N ALA A 131 4.96 27.51 -5.00
CA ALA A 131 5.12 26.67 -6.18
C ALA A 131 6.29 25.67 -6.03
N ASN A 132 7.41 26.10 -5.46
CA ASN A 132 8.55 25.22 -5.15
C ASN A 132 8.16 24.11 -4.14
N ALA A 133 7.45 24.48 -3.07
CA ALA A 133 7.00 23.53 -2.06
C ALA A 133 6.05 22.47 -2.67
N TRP A 134 5.08 22.90 -3.49
CA TRP A 134 4.19 21.98 -4.20
C TRP A 134 4.94 21.07 -5.17
N GLN A 135 5.93 21.60 -5.91
CA GLN A 135 6.75 20.80 -6.81
C GLN A 135 7.54 19.72 -6.05
N SER A 136 8.07 20.05 -4.88
CA SER A 136 8.74 19.08 -3.99
C SER A 136 7.78 17.98 -3.51
N VAL A 137 6.57 18.36 -3.08
CA VAL A 137 5.54 17.39 -2.68
C VAL A 137 5.16 16.47 -3.84
N MET A 138 4.96 17.00 -5.05
CA MET A 138 4.68 16.18 -6.23
C MET A 138 5.84 15.23 -6.56
N GLY A 139 7.09 15.68 -6.41
CA GLY A 139 8.27 14.84 -6.58
C GLY A 139 8.33 13.68 -5.58
N GLN A 140 8.01 13.95 -4.30
CA GLN A 140 7.93 12.90 -3.27
C GLN A 140 6.80 11.90 -3.54
N ILE A 141 5.62 12.38 -3.98
CA ILE A 141 4.51 11.51 -4.37
C ILE A 141 4.91 10.59 -5.53
N GLN A 142 5.58 11.14 -6.56
CA GLN A 142 6.07 10.35 -7.69
C GLN A 142 7.06 9.29 -7.24
N HIS A 143 8.02 9.66 -6.39
CA HIS A 143 9.01 8.72 -5.85
C HIS A 143 8.34 7.59 -5.05
N HIS A 144 7.42 7.91 -4.14
CA HIS A 144 6.70 6.87 -3.37
C HIS A 144 5.80 6.01 -4.25
N ALA A 145 5.21 6.55 -5.32
CA ALA A 145 4.46 5.74 -6.28
C ALA A 145 5.36 4.74 -7.01
N GLU A 146 6.59 5.13 -7.35
CA GLU A 146 7.60 4.23 -7.93
C GLU A 146 8.03 3.15 -6.94
N GLU A 147 8.27 3.49 -5.67
CA GLU A 147 8.58 2.51 -4.62
C GLU A 147 7.44 1.51 -4.43
N VAL A 148 6.18 1.97 -4.38
CA VAL A 148 5.01 1.10 -4.27
C VAL A 148 4.89 0.17 -5.47
N ALA A 149 5.18 0.66 -6.69
CA ALA A 149 5.19 -0.18 -7.88
C ALA A 149 6.28 -1.27 -7.81
N GLN A 150 7.48 -0.92 -7.34
CA GLN A 150 8.57 -1.88 -7.13
C GLN A 150 8.24 -2.93 -6.07
N TYR A 151 7.70 -2.52 -4.92
CA TYR A 151 7.28 -3.45 -3.86
C TYR A 151 6.15 -4.37 -4.31
N SER A 152 5.23 -3.87 -5.14
CA SER A 152 4.16 -4.70 -5.70
C SER A 152 4.71 -5.78 -6.64
N GLN A 153 5.73 -5.46 -7.44
CA GLN A 153 6.42 -6.44 -8.29
C GLN A 153 7.17 -7.49 -7.45
N GLN A 154 7.86 -7.07 -6.39
CA GLN A 154 8.53 -7.98 -5.47
C GLN A 154 7.53 -8.90 -4.75
N LEU A 155 6.40 -8.35 -4.29
CA LEU A 155 5.34 -9.12 -3.64
C LEU A 155 4.74 -10.16 -4.59
N ALA A 156 4.54 -9.81 -5.86
CA ALA A 156 4.06 -10.75 -6.88
C ALA A 156 5.05 -11.91 -7.07
N ALA A 157 6.36 -11.64 -7.12
CA ALA A 157 7.39 -12.67 -7.22
C ALA A 157 7.42 -13.58 -5.97
N VAL A 158 7.31 -13.00 -4.77
CA VAL A 158 7.24 -13.76 -3.51
C VAL A 158 5.97 -14.61 -3.44
N ALA A 159 4.84 -14.10 -3.91
CA ALA A 159 3.59 -14.84 -3.98
C ALA A 159 3.72 -16.05 -4.93
N GLU A 160 4.31 -15.87 -6.12
CA GLU A 160 4.58 -16.98 -7.04
C GLU A 160 5.50 -18.05 -6.42
N GLN A 161 6.56 -17.62 -5.73
CA GLN A 161 7.45 -18.55 -5.03
C GLN A 161 6.72 -19.30 -3.90
N THR A 162 5.84 -18.63 -3.16
CA THR A 162 5.03 -19.22 -2.10
C THR A 162 4.04 -20.24 -2.65
N THR A 163 3.42 -19.96 -3.80
CA THR A 163 2.56 -20.92 -4.51
C THR A 163 3.35 -22.17 -4.89
N LYS A 164 4.52 -22.02 -5.52
CA LYS A 164 5.38 -23.17 -5.88
C LYS A 164 5.80 -24.00 -4.66
N ALA A 165 6.20 -23.35 -3.57
CA ALA A 165 6.54 -24.05 -2.33
C ALA A 165 5.32 -24.82 -1.76
N THR A 166 4.13 -24.24 -1.86
CA THR A 166 2.88 -24.87 -1.42
C THR A 166 2.53 -26.09 -2.28
N GLU A 167 2.71 -26.02 -3.60
CA GLU A 167 2.55 -27.15 -4.52
C GLU A 167 3.51 -28.30 -4.20
N GLN A 168 4.77 -27.98 -3.86
CA GLN A 168 5.74 -28.98 -3.41
C GLN A 168 5.34 -29.64 -2.08
N ILE A 169 4.81 -28.85 -1.12
CA ILE A 169 4.28 -29.39 0.13
C ILE A 169 3.11 -30.34 -0.16
N ALA A 170 2.17 -29.95 -1.03
CA ALA A 170 1.04 -30.81 -1.40
C ALA A 170 1.51 -32.15 -2.00
N THR A 171 2.47 -32.10 -2.92
CA THR A 171 3.08 -33.31 -3.52
C THR A 171 3.76 -34.20 -2.48
N THR A 172 4.45 -33.59 -1.51
CA THR A 172 5.10 -34.32 -0.41
C THR A 172 4.07 -34.98 0.50
N MET A 173 2.94 -34.31 0.75
CA MET A 173 1.83 -34.85 1.55
C MET A 173 1.15 -36.02 0.86
N GLU A 174 0.97 -35.98 -0.47
CA GLU A 174 0.47 -37.13 -1.25
C GLU A 174 1.41 -38.34 -1.12
N THR A 175 2.72 -38.11 -1.25
CA THR A 175 3.74 -39.15 -1.08
C THR A 175 3.69 -39.74 0.33
N LEU A 176 3.58 -38.89 1.35
CA LEU A 176 3.50 -39.33 2.75
C LEU A 176 2.23 -40.16 3.01
N ALA A 177 1.10 -39.78 2.43
CA ALA A 177 -0.14 -40.55 2.54
C ALA A 177 0.00 -41.94 1.92
N ALA A 178 0.60 -42.04 0.73
CA ALA A 178 0.88 -43.32 0.09
C ALA A 178 1.83 -44.19 0.93
N SER A 179 2.91 -43.61 1.47
CA SER A 179 3.83 -44.34 2.36
C SER A 179 3.15 -44.79 3.67
N ALA A 180 2.22 -44.00 4.21
CA ALA A 180 1.46 -44.39 5.40
C ALA A 180 0.52 -45.57 5.11
N GLU A 181 -0.07 -45.63 3.92
CA GLU A 181 -0.90 -46.76 3.47
C GLU A 181 -0.05 -48.04 3.32
N GLU A 182 1.13 -47.94 2.69
CA GLU A 182 2.09 -49.04 2.58
C GLU A 182 2.55 -49.52 3.97
N GLN A 183 2.80 -48.61 4.90
CA GLN A 183 3.17 -48.95 6.28
C GLN A 183 2.03 -49.66 7.01
N ALA A 184 0.76 -49.26 6.80
CA ALA A 184 -0.39 -49.93 7.39
C ALA A 184 -0.55 -51.37 6.87
N ASP A 185 -0.29 -51.60 5.58
CA ASP A 185 -0.29 -52.93 4.98
C ASP A 185 0.85 -53.80 5.49
N ALA A 186 2.05 -53.24 5.65
CA ALA A 186 3.19 -53.93 6.26
C ALA A 186 2.90 -54.34 7.71
N VAL A 187 2.26 -53.47 8.50
CA VAL A 187 1.83 -53.78 9.87
C VAL A 187 0.78 -54.90 9.88
N ARG A 188 -0.18 -54.89 8.96
CA ARG A 188 -1.19 -55.95 8.84
C ARG A 188 -0.55 -57.31 8.52
N THR A 189 0.42 -57.32 7.62
CA THR A 189 1.19 -58.52 7.25
C THR A 189 2.03 -59.05 8.43
N THR A 190 2.64 -58.13 9.18
CA THR A 190 3.41 -58.47 10.38
C THR A 190 2.49 -59.07 11.46
N ALA A 191 1.31 -58.48 11.68
CA ALA A 191 0.33 -59.00 12.64
C ALA A 191 -0.16 -60.40 12.27
N ALA A 192 -0.40 -60.66 10.97
CA ALA A 192 -0.74 -62.00 10.48
C ALA A 192 0.39 -63.00 10.74
N SER A 193 1.64 -62.63 10.45
CA SER A 193 2.80 -63.49 10.70
C SER A 193 2.97 -63.82 12.20
N VAL A 194 2.74 -62.84 13.08
CA VAL A 194 2.75 -63.06 14.54
C VAL A 194 1.62 -63.98 14.98
N HIS A 195 0.45 -63.89 14.35
CA HIS A 195 -0.67 -64.80 14.62
C HIS A 195 -0.31 -66.25 14.25
N ASP A 196 0.28 -66.47 13.08
CA ASP A 196 0.71 -67.80 12.63
C ASP A 196 1.80 -68.40 13.53
N ILE A 197 2.75 -67.57 13.99
CA ILE A 197 3.77 -67.97 14.98
C ILE A 197 3.10 -68.40 16.29
N SER A 198 2.09 -67.66 16.77
CA SER A 198 1.36 -67.98 17.99
C SER A 198 0.63 -69.33 17.88
N GLN A 199 -0.02 -69.60 16.75
CA GLN A 199 -0.65 -70.90 16.47
C GLN A 199 0.38 -72.03 16.47
N THR A 200 1.48 -71.86 15.75
CA THR A 200 2.57 -72.84 15.68
C THR A 200 3.16 -73.15 17.05
N LEU A 201 3.35 -72.12 17.90
CA LEU A 201 3.81 -72.31 19.27
C LEU A 201 2.82 -73.11 20.13
N SER A 202 1.52 -72.95 19.89
CA SER A 202 0.48 -73.74 20.56
C SER A 202 0.58 -75.22 20.18
N ASP A 203 0.76 -75.51 18.89
CA ASP A 203 0.96 -76.88 18.38
C ASP A 203 2.23 -77.51 18.93
N VAL A 204 3.34 -76.75 18.97
CA VAL A 204 4.60 -77.19 19.58
C VAL A 204 4.39 -77.54 21.06
N ALA A 205 3.66 -76.70 21.81
CA ALA A 205 3.35 -76.98 23.21
C ALA A 205 2.49 -78.24 23.38
N PHE A 206 1.51 -78.46 22.51
CA PHE A 206 0.68 -79.68 22.49
C PHE A 206 1.53 -80.94 22.23
N HIS A 207 2.34 -80.93 21.17
CA HIS A 207 3.21 -82.05 20.83
C HIS A 207 4.27 -82.31 21.90
N THR A 208 4.81 -81.27 22.54
CA THR A 208 5.75 -81.43 23.65
C THR A 208 5.12 -82.16 24.83
N LYS A 209 3.85 -81.85 25.17
CA LYS A 209 3.09 -82.59 26.19
C LYS A 209 2.88 -84.05 25.79
N GLU A 210 2.56 -84.30 24.53
CA GLU A 210 2.39 -85.67 24.02
C GLU A 210 3.69 -86.49 24.10
N VAL A 211 4.82 -85.88 23.72
CA VAL A 211 6.15 -86.49 23.83
C VAL A 211 6.48 -86.80 25.30
N ALA A 212 6.24 -85.86 26.22
CA ALA A 212 6.45 -86.08 27.65
C ALA A 212 5.62 -87.26 28.18
N HIS A 213 4.34 -87.34 27.82
CA HIS A 213 3.46 -88.44 28.21
C HIS A 213 3.90 -89.79 27.62
N ARG A 214 4.35 -89.82 26.36
CA ARG A 214 4.90 -91.03 25.72
C ARG A 214 6.20 -91.48 26.38
N ALA A 215 7.07 -90.54 26.75
CA ALA A 215 8.31 -90.83 27.47
C ALA A 215 8.01 -91.44 28.86
N GLU A 216 7.02 -90.90 29.58
CA GLU A 216 6.57 -91.42 30.87
C GLU A 216 6.04 -92.87 30.76
N LYS A 217 5.20 -93.15 29.76
CA LYS A 217 4.73 -94.51 29.44
C LYS A 217 5.87 -95.46 29.07
N THR A 218 6.87 -94.97 28.33
CA THR A 218 8.04 -95.76 27.93
C THR A 218 8.89 -96.10 29.15
N SER A 219 9.10 -95.13 30.05
CA SER A 219 9.79 -95.33 31.32
C SER A 219 9.08 -96.37 32.20
N ALA A 220 7.75 -96.30 32.30
CA ALA A 220 6.97 -97.28 33.05
C ALA A 220 7.14 -98.70 32.47
N LYS A 221 7.01 -98.87 31.14
CA LYS A 221 7.24 -100.16 30.48
C LYS A 221 8.66 -100.68 30.65
N ALA A 222 9.67 -99.80 30.68
CA ALA A 222 11.05 -100.18 30.92
C ALA A 222 11.24 -100.71 32.35
N GLU A 223 10.58 -100.12 33.35
CA GLU A 223 10.60 -100.63 34.73
C GLU A 223 9.88 -101.98 34.84
N ASP A 224 8.72 -102.15 34.20
CA ASP A 224 8.03 -103.45 34.12
C ASP A 224 8.91 -104.52 33.47
N GLY A 225 9.62 -104.17 32.39
CA GLY A 225 10.57 -105.03 31.70
C GLY A 225 11.75 -105.41 32.58
N LYS A 226 12.30 -104.46 33.34
CA LYS A 226 13.37 -104.70 34.33
C LYS A 226 12.91 -105.64 35.44
N GLN A 227 11.69 -105.48 35.97
CA GLN A 227 11.11 -106.40 36.94
C GLN A 227 10.99 -107.82 36.36
N SER A 228 10.51 -107.93 35.12
CA SER A 228 10.37 -109.22 34.42
C SER A 228 11.73 -109.92 34.22
N ILE A 229 12.78 -109.17 33.85
CA ILE A 229 14.14 -109.69 33.76
C ILE A 229 14.66 -110.11 35.14
N GLY A 230 14.36 -109.35 36.20
CA GLY A 230 14.70 -109.71 37.57
C GLY A 230 14.09 -111.05 37.99
N GLN A 231 12.78 -111.24 37.74
CA GLN A 231 12.10 -112.52 37.99
C GLN A 231 12.68 -113.68 37.18
N MET A 232 13.02 -113.43 35.92
CA MET A 232 13.67 -114.43 35.07
C MET A 232 15.06 -114.81 35.61
N SER A 233 15.83 -113.84 36.11
CA SER A 233 17.12 -114.09 36.76
C SER A 233 16.98 -114.91 38.04
N GLU A 234 15.97 -114.63 38.87
CA GLU A 234 15.67 -115.43 40.07
C GLU A 234 15.31 -116.88 39.69
N GLN A 235 14.47 -117.07 38.66
CA GLN A 235 14.15 -118.41 38.16
C GLN A 235 15.37 -119.15 37.62
N MET A 236 16.25 -118.49 36.87
CA MET A 236 17.49 -119.08 36.38
C MET A 236 18.43 -119.48 37.52
N GLN A 237 18.52 -118.67 38.58
CA GLN A 237 19.30 -119.01 39.77
C GLN A 237 18.70 -120.20 40.51
N PHE A 238 17.37 -120.26 40.66
CA PHE A 238 16.69 -121.41 41.26
C PHE A 238 16.98 -122.71 40.49
N ILE A 239 16.92 -122.67 39.15
CA ILE A 239 17.28 -123.82 38.30
C ILE A 239 18.75 -124.21 38.51
N TYR A 240 19.65 -123.23 38.53
CA TYR A 240 21.08 -123.46 38.72
C TYR A 240 21.39 -124.14 40.07
N ASP A 241 20.83 -123.63 41.17
CA ASP A 241 21.02 -124.18 42.51
C ASP A 241 20.43 -125.60 42.65
N HIS A 242 19.29 -125.89 42.00
CA HIS A 242 18.68 -127.23 41.99
C HIS A 242 19.50 -128.25 41.19
N VAL A 243 20.21 -127.81 40.15
CA VAL A 243 21.09 -128.69 39.35
C VAL A 243 22.41 -128.96 40.07
N GLN A 244 22.92 -128.02 40.88
CA GLN A 244 24.14 -128.25 41.69
C GLN A 244 23.92 -129.08 42.97
N THR A 245 22.67 -129.28 43.41
CA THR A 245 22.33 -130.10 44.59
C THR A 245 21.99 -131.56 44.25
N LEU A 246 22.12 -131.94 42.97
CA LEU A 246 22.11 -133.33 42.47
C LEU A 246 23.54 -133.86 42.32
#